data_AF-S9QFY7-F1
#
_entry.id   AF-S9QFY7-F1
#
_cell.length_a   1.000
_cell.length_b   1.000
_cell.length_c   1.000
_cell.angle_alpha   90.00
_cell.angle_beta   90.00
_cell.angle_gamma   90.00
#
_symmetry.space_group_name_H-M   'P 1'
#
loop_
_entity.id
_entity.type
_entity.pdbx_description
1 polymer ?
#
loop_
_entity_poly.entity_id
_entity_poly.type
_entity_poly.pdbx_seq_one_letter_code
_entity_poly.pdbx_strand_id
1 'polypeptide(L)'
;MDFTSRRRVRSRRSAPRGVSLIEAMIAAVVLLIGLMGVFQGLLLASRQNANANQATRASGIASQVRGALDTLGGNRVVGVPGYKGLLTGADCNPGAEVAALTGGLEKLQPGSGEAWAVRCIFDLDAYERAAGAHRLLPGYSEADFGRFRRVLVMIDKPDEATGVPIHQVIIVVSWMEVTERRYVRQYVSFYDSGPFANEINVEI
;
A
#
# COMPACT_ATOMS: atom_id res chain seq x y z
N MET A 1 84.71 -34.92 14.57
CA MET A 1 84.21 -34.01 13.51
C MET A 1 84.52 -34.71 12.19
N ASP A 2 83.64 -34.98 11.24
CA ASP A 2 82.25 -34.62 11.03
C ASP A 2 81.77 -35.57 9.90
N PHE A 3 80.70 -36.34 10.09
CA PHE A 3 80.06 -37.11 9.00
C PHE A 3 78.58 -36.73 8.97
N THR A 4 78.29 -35.59 8.35
CA THR A 4 76.90 -35.18 8.09
C THR A 4 76.35 -36.00 6.93
N SER A 5 75.73 -37.13 7.28
CA SER A 5 74.92 -37.93 6.37
C SER A 5 73.70 -37.12 5.92
N ARG A 6 73.79 -36.47 4.75
CA ARG A 6 72.63 -35.84 4.10
C ARG A 6 71.72 -36.93 3.53
N ARG A 7 70.74 -37.36 4.33
CA ARG A 7 69.58 -38.13 3.86
C ARG A 7 68.79 -37.26 2.88
N ARG A 8 68.86 -37.58 1.58
CA ARG A 8 67.91 -37.03 0.59
C ARG A 8 66.51 -37.53 0.93
N VAL A 9 65.66 -36.65 1.45
CA VAL A 9 64.22 -36.89 1.55
C VAL A 9 63.68 -36.93 0.11
N ARG A 10 63.38 -38.13 -0.40
CA ARG A 10 62.63 -38.30 -1.64
C ARG A 10 61.23 -37.75 -1.40
N SER A 11 60.98 -36.52 -1.86
CA SER A 11 59.63 -35.97 -2.03
C SER A 11 58.85 -36.92 -2.94
N ARG A 12 57.93 -37.69 -2.36
CA ARG A 12 56.90 -38.40 -3.12
C ARG A 12 55.99 -37.34 -3.71
N ARG A 13 56.22 -36.97 -4.98
CA ARG A 13 55.22 -36.24 -5.77
C ARG A 13 53.94 -37.08 -5.74
N SER A 14 52.90 -36.55 -5.10
CA SER A 14 51.55 -37.12 -5.16
C SER A 14 51.18 -37.25 -6.63
N ALA A 15 50.94 -38.46 -7.11
CA ALA A 15 50.46 -38.68 -8.46
C ALA A 15 49.15 -37.88 -8.65
N PRO A 16 48.90 -37.28 -9.82
CA PRO A 16 47.61 -36.64 -10.07
C PRO A 16 46.52 -37.70 -9.93
N ARG A 17 45.69 -37.58 -8.89
CA ARG A 17 44.52 -38.44 -8.70
C ARG A 17 43.54 -38.10 -9.82
N GLY A 18 43.31 -39.03 -10.73
CA GLY A 18 42.32 -38.86 -11.80
C GLY A 18 40.91 -38.71 -11.21
N VAL A 19 40.11 -37.83 -11.80
CA VAL A 19 38.71 -37.63 -11.42
C VAL A 19 37.94 -38.92 -11.69
N SER A 20 37.24 -39.44 -10.69
CA SER A 20 36.42 -40.65 -10.87
C SER A 20 35.08 -40.30 -11.52
N LEU A 21 34.50 -41.24 -12.29
CA LEU A 21 33.18 -41.06 -12.90
C LEU A 21 32.10 -40.78 -11.84
N ILE A 22 32.21 -41.41 -10.67
CA ILE A 22 31.31 -41.20 -9.53
C ILE A 22 31.43 -39.76 -9.01
N GLU A 23 32.64 -39.22 -8.93
CA GLU A 23 32.89 -37.84 -8.50
C GLU A 23 32.27 -36.83 -9.49
N ALA A 24 32.36 -37.10 -10.79
CA ALA A 24 31.70 -36.28 -11.81
C ALA A 24 30.16 -36.35 -11.72
N MET A 25 29.59 -37.53 -11.45
CA MET A 25 28.14 -37.68 -11.26
C MET A 25 27.65 -36.94 -10.01
N ILE A 26 28.38 -37.04 -8.90
CA ILE A 26 28.04 -36.31 -7.67
C ILE A 26 28.14 -34.80 -7.91
N ALA A 27 29.20 -34.33 -8.56
CA ALA A 27 29.36 -32.91 -8.90
C ALA A 27 28.21 -32.41 -9.79
N ALA A 28 27.75 -33.21 -10.77
CA ALA A 28 26.62 -32.86 -11.62
C ALA A 28 25.31 -32.76 -10.83
N VAL A 29 25.05 -33.67 -9.88
CA VAL A 29 23.86 -33.62 -9.01
C VAL A 29 23.89 -32.39 -8.11
N VAL A 30 25.03 -32.11 -7.47
CA VAL A 30 25.20 -30.91 -6.63
C VAL A 30 25.00 -29.64 -7.45
N LEU A 31 25.53 -29.60 -8.68
CA LEU A 31 25.34 -28.49 -9.61
C LEU A 31 23.86 -28.30 -9.96
N LEU A 32 23.13 -29.38 -10.26
CA LEU A 32 21.70 -29.31 -10.58
C LEU A 32 20.87 -28.80 -9.41
N ILE A 33 21.13 -29.30 -8.18
CA ILE A 33 20.46 -28.81 -6.97
C ILE A 33 20.77 -27.34 -6.73
N GLY A 34 22.04 -26.94 -6.91
CA GLY A 34 22.47 -25.54 -6.81
C GLY A 34 21.74 -24.63 -7.80
N LEU A 35 21.65 -25.05 -9.07
CA LEU A 35 20.93 -24.29 -10.10
C LEU A 35 19.43 -24.18 -9.79
N MET A 36 18.78 -25.26 -9.35
CA MET A 36 17.37 -25.21 -8.93
C MET A 36 17.15 -24.19 -7.81
N GLY A 37 18.04 -24.16 -6.81
CA GLY A 37 17.98 -23.18 -5.72
C GLY A 37 18.10 -21.74 -6.23
N VAL A 38 19.04 -21.47 -7.14
CA VAL A 38 19.22 -20.13 -7.73
C VAL A 38 17.98 -19.69 -8.52
N PHE A 39 17.40 -20.57 -9.35
CA PHE A 39 16.20 -20.23 -10.11
C PHE A 39 15.00 -19.95 -9.22
N GLN A 40 14.78 -20.76 -8.17
CA GLN A 40 13.71 -20.51 -7.21
C GLN A 40 13.93 -19.17 -6.47
N GLY A 41 15.17 -18.87 -6.07
CA GLY A 41 15.53 -17.60 -5.45
C GLY A 41 15.25 -16.39 -6.35
N LEU A 42 15.61 -16.49 -7.64
CA LEU A 42 15.35 -15.42 -8.62
C LEU A 42 13.84 -15.17 -8.81
N LEU A 43 13.04 -16.24 -8.92
CA LEU A 43 11.58 -16.12 -9.04
C LEU A 43 10.96 -15.48 -7.81
N LEU A 44 11.40 -15.89 -6.62
CA LEU A 44 10.91 -15.32 -5.35
C LEU A 44 11.26 -13.83 -5.25
N ALA A 45 12.52 -13.47 -5.49
CA ALA A 45 12.96 -12.08 -5.46
C ALA A 45 12.20 -11.22 -6.49
N SER A 46 11.97 -11.74 -7.69
CA SER A 46 11.18 -11.04 -8.71
C SER A 46 9.75 -10.77 -8.27
N ARG A 47 9.10 -11.73 -7.60
CA ARG A 47 7.75 -11.55 -7.07
C ARG A 47 7.72 -10.52 -5.94
N GLN A 48 8.68 -10.58 -5.04
CA GLN A 48 8.81 -9.60 -3.95
C GLN A 48 9.00 -8.18 -4.49
N ASN A 49 9.86 -8.00 -5.51
CA ASN A 49 10.06 -6.70 -6.15
C ASN A 49 8.77 -6.18 -6.82
N ALA A 50 8.04 -7.04 -7.51
CA ALA A 50 6.77 -6.67 -8.13
C ALA A 50 5.74 -6.21 -7.08
N ASN A 51 5.65 -6.91 -5.95
CA ASN A 51 4.70 -6.58 -4.88
C ASN A 51 5.10 -5.29 -4.16
N ALA A 52 6.39 -5.09 -3.90
CA ALA A 52 6.92 -3.84 -3.35
C ALA A 52 6.59 -2.65 -4.27
N ASN A 53 6.81 -2.79 -5.58
CA ASN A 53 6.47 -1.75 -6.55
C ASN A 53 4.98 -1.40 -6.54
N GLN A 54 4.10 -2.40 -6.41
CA GLN A 54 2.65 -2.16 -6.30
C GLN A 54 2.29 -1.40 -5.01
N ALA A 55 2.89 -1.77 -3.88
CA ALA A 55 2.66 -1.06 -2.61
C ALA A 55 3.15 0.40 -2.66
N THR A 56 4.34 0.64 -3.24
CA THR A 56 4.86 2.00 -3.47
C THR A 56 3.92 2.81 -4.36
N ARG A 57 3.45 2.21 -5.47
CA ARG A 57 2.51 2.88 -6.38
C ARG A 57 1.19 3.19 -5.68
N ALA A 58 0.61 2.25 -4.92
CA ALA A 58 -0.60 2.46 -4.15
C ALA A 58 -0.46 3.59 -3.12
N SER A 59 0.69 3.66 -2.43
CA SER A 59 0.99 4.73 -1.48
C SER A 59 1.13 6.10 -2.16
N GLY A 60 1.77 6.14 -3.33
CA GLY A 60 1.85 7.34 -4.15
C GLY A 60 0.47 7.84 -4.59
N ILE A 61 -0.40 6.92 -5.06
CA ILE A 61 -1.79 7.22 -5.42
C ILE A 61 -2.56 7.76 -4.21
N ALA A 62 -2.46 7.10 -3.05
CA ALA A 62 -3.13 7.53 -1.83
C ALA A 62 -2.69 8.94 -1.41
N SER A 63 -1.39 9.26 -1.53
CA SER A 63 -0.85 10.59 -1.24
C SER A 63 -1.34 11.65 -2.23
N GLN A 64 -1.47 11.31 -3.51
CA GLN A 64 -2.04 12.22 -4.52
C GLN A 64 -3.51 12.53 -4.24
N VAL A 65 -4.31 11.50 -3.93
CA VAL A 65 -5.71 11.68 -3.52
C VAL A 65 -5.78 12.57 -2.28
N ARG A 66 -4.93 12.32 -1.27
CA ARG A 66 -4.86 13.12 -0.05
C ARG A 66 -4.60 14.60 -0.38
N GLY A 67 -3.56 14.89 -1.15
CA GLY A 67 -3.22 16.25 -1.54
C GLY A 67 -4.31 16.92 -2.37
N ALA A 68 -5.01 16.18 -3.23
CA ALA A 68 -6.12 16.71 -4.02
C ALA A 68 -7.34 17.06 -3.14
N LEU A 69 -7.69 16.21 -2.17
CA LEU A 69 -8.75 16.50 -1.20
C LEU A 69 -8.41 17.71 -0.32
N ASP A 70 -7.16 17.80 0.11
CA ASP A 70 -6.64 18.93 0.88
C ASP A 70 -6.75 20.24 0.09
N THR A 71 -6.32 20.21 -1.18
CA THR A 71 -6.41 21.36 -2.10
C THR A 71 -7.86 21.77 -2.41
N LEU A 72 -8.81 20.82 -2.41
CA LEU A 72 -10.23 21.11 -2.57
C LEU A 72 -10.81 21.87 -1.37
N GLY A 73 -10.25 21.60 -0.17
CA GLY A 73 -10.71 22.16 1.09
C GLY A 73 -11.94 21.47 1.67
N GLY A 74 -12.08 21.53 3.00
CA GLY A 74 -13.12 20.84 3.74
C GLY A 74 -14.54 21.13 3.27
N ASN A 75 -14.86 22.39 2.97
CA ASN A 75 -16.22 22.79 2.52
C ASN A 75 -16.64 22.10 1.22
N ARG A 76 -15.70 21.85 0.30
CA ARG A 76 -16.02 21.17 -0.97
C ARG A 76 -16.01 19.65 -0.82
N VAL A 77 -15.24 19.11 0.11
CA VAL A 77 -15.16 17.66 0.36
C VAL A 77 -16.35 17.20 1.21
N VAL A 78 -16.56 17.81 2.38
CA VAL A 78 -17.56 17.41 3.38
C VAL A 78 -18.90 18.10 3.16
N GLY A 79 -18.92 19.27 2.51
CA GLY A 79 -20.12 20.07 2.36
C GLY A 79 -20.37 20.96 3.58
N VAL A 80 -21.16 22.01 3.37
CA VAL A 80 -21.61 22.94 4.41
C VAL A 80 -23.12 23.17 4.25
N PRO A 81 -23.84 23.67 5.26
CA PRO A 81 -25.26 23.98 5.11
C PRO A 81 -25.52 24.85 3.87
N GLY A 82 -26.32 24.34 2.92
CA GLY A 82 -26.62 25.00 1.65
C GLY A 82 -25.67 24.68 0.48
N TYR A 83 -24.60 23.93 0.69
CA TYR A 83 -23.66 23.51 -0.36
C TYR A 83 -23.36 22.00 -0.27
N LYS A 84 -23.68 21.26 -1.34
CA LYS A 84 -23.41 19.81 -1.44
C LYS A 84 -21.91 19.58 -1.66
N GLY A 85 -21.25 18.95 -0.68
CA GLY A 85 -19.86 18.49 -0.81
C GLY A 85 -19.74 17.18 -1.59
N LEU A 86 -18.52 16.83 -1.99
CA LEU A 86 -18.21 15.59 -2.72
C LEU A 86 -18.68 14.34 -1.97
N LEU A 87 -18.48 14.29 -0.65
CA LEU A 87 -18.79 13.15 0.21
C LEU A 87 -20.16 13.30 0.89
N THR A 88 -21.16 13.76 0.16
CA THR A 88 -22.53 13.93 0.68
C THR A 88 -23.59 13.40 -0.29
N GLY A 89 -24.76 13.05 0.25
CA GLY A 89 -25.94 12.68 -0.55
C GLY A 89 -25.96 11.23 -1.03
N ALA A 90 -26.65 10.97 -2.15
CA ALA A 90 -26.93 9.62 -2.65
C ALA A 90 -25.70 8.84 -3.14
N ASP A 91 -24.58 9.54 -3.35
CA ASP A 91 -23.31 8.94 -3.76
C ASP A 91 -22.56 8.31 -2.56
N CYS A 92 -23.02 8.60 -1.34
CA CYS A 92 -22.58 7.94 -0.11
C CYS A 92 -23.34 6.63 0.10
N ASN A 93 -22.60 5.57 0.41
CA ASN A 93 -23.05 4.18 0.57
C ASN A 93 -23.17 3.39 -0.76
N PRO A 94 -22.07 3.29 -1.52
CA PRO A 94 -21.99 2.36 -2.63
C PRO A 94 -22.19 0.94 -2.10
N GLY A 95 -22.86 0.10 -2.89
CA GLY A 95 -23.31 -1.23 -2.47
C GLY A 95 -22.20 -2.14 -1.90
N ALA A 96 -22.60 -3.34 -1.44
CA ALA A 96 -21.74 -4.25 -0.69
C ALA A 96 -20.36 -4.54 -1.34
N GLU A 97 -20.28 -4.55 -2.67
CA GLU A 97 -19.04 -4.75 -3.40
C GLU A 97 -18.00 -3.64 -3.13
N VAL A 98 -18.42 -2.38 -3.07
CA VAL A 98 -17.52 -1.25 -2.83
C VAL A 98 -17.18 -1.15 -1.35
N ALA A 99 -18.14 -1.45 -0.47
CA ALA A 99 -17.88 -1.51 0.97
C ALA A 99 -16.75 -2.51 1.31
N ALA A 100 -16.73 -3.66 0.64
CA ALA A 100 -15.66 -4.67 0.80
C ALA A 100 -14.26 -4.16 0.38
N LEU A 101 -14.18 -3.14 -0.48
CA LEU A 101 -12.90 -2.52 -0.89
C LEU A 101 -12.25 -1.69 0.22
N THR A 102 -12.99 -1.38 1.29
CA THR A 102 -12.46 -0.58 2.41
C THR A 102 -11.63 -1.41 3.40
N GLY A 103 -11.68 -2.74 3.29
CA GLY A 103 -10.89 -3.65 4.13
C GLY A 103 -11.39 -3.71 5.58
N GLY A 104 -12.71 -3.70 5.80
CA GLY A 104 -13.33 -3.79 7.11
C GLY A 104 -13.67 -2.43 7.74
N LEU A 105 -13.33 -1.31 7.09
CA LEU A 105 -13.69 0.02 7.60
C LEU A 105 -15.20 0.24 7.57
N GLU A 106 -15.92 -0.47 6.71
CA GLU A 106 -17.39 -0.42 6.64
C GLU A 106 -18.07 -0.99 7.90
N LYS A 107 -17.36 -1.80 8.68
CA LYS A 107 -17.86 -2.43 9.91
C LYS A 107 -17.40 -1.72 11.17
N LEU A 108 -16.66 -0.62 11.02
CA LEU A 108 -16.22 0.18 12.13
C LEU A 108 -17.44 0.72 12.87
N GLN A 109 -17.64 0.21 14.08
CA GLN A 109 -18.61 0.71 15.04
C GLN A 109 -17.85 1.46 16.13
N PRO A 110 -18.42 2.54 16.66
CA PRO A 110 -17.86 3.18 17.83
C PRO A 110 -17.73 2.19 18.99
N GLY A 111 -16.65 2.29 19.75
CA GLY A 111 -16.54 1.58 21.02
C GLY A 111 -17.67 1.99 21.98
N SER A 112 -17.92 1.18 23.01
CA SER A 112 -18.91 1.54 24.05
C SER A 112 -18.51 2.87 24.71
N GLY A 113 -19.21 3.96 24.34
CA GLY A 113 -18.95 5.31 24.84
C GLY A 113 -18.35 6.29 23.81
N GLU A 114 -18.06 5.86 22.58
CA GLU A 114 -17.59 6.74 21.52
C GLU A 114 -18.73 7.22 20.62
N ALA A 115 -18.74 8.51 20.26
CA ALA A 115 -19.78 9.11 19.41
C ALA A 115 -19.26 9.36 17.98
N TRP A 116 -18.67 8.34 17.36
CA TRP A 116 -18.27 8.42 15.95
C TRP A 116 -18.95 7.33 15.12
N ALA A 117 -19.25 7.63 13.86
CA ALA A 117 -19.87 6.70 12.94
C ALA A 117 -19.30 6.86 11.52
N VAL A 118 -19.28 5.76 10.77
CA VAL A 118 -19.04 5.82 9.32
C VAL A 118 -20.23 6.52 8.69
N ARG A 119 -19.99 7.69 8.12
CA ARG A 119 -21.02 8.55 7.54
C ARG A 119 -21.17 8.32 6.03
N CYS A 120 -20.05 8.10 5.35
CA CYS A 120 -20.04 7.93 3.90
C CYS A 120 -18.94 6.96 3.49
N ILE A 121 -19.28 5.99 2.66
CA ILE A 121 -18.32 5.31 1.79
C ILE A 121 -18.56 5.87 0.39
N PHE A 122 -17.50 6.12 -0.38
CA PHE A 122 -17.59 6.76 -1.70
C PHE A 122 -16.64 6.10 -2.70
N ASP A 123 -17.17 5.62 -3.83
CA ASP A 123 -16.38 5.05 -4.92
C ASP A 123 -15.74 6.16 -5.76
N LEU A 124 -14.49 6.49 -5.45
CA LEU A 124 -13.77 7.54 -6.16
C LEU A 124 -13.52 7.16 -7.62
N ASP A 125 -13.35 5.88 -7.93
CA ASP A 125 -13.10 5.45 -9.31
C ASP A 125 -14.35 5.59 -10.17
N ALA A 126 -15.51 5.20 -9.65
CA ALA A 126 -16.78 5.37 -10.34
C ALA A 126 -17.07 6.86 -10.60
N TYR A 127 -16.84 7.71 -9.59
CA TYR A 127 -16.97 9.15 -9.72
C TYR A 127 -16.04 9.72 -10.81
N GLU A 128 -14.74 9.41 -10.77
CA GLU A 128 -13.78 9.99 -11.72
C GLU A 128 -14.02 9.54 -13.17
N ARG A 129 -14.53 8.33 -13.37
CA ARG A 129 -14.94 7.86 -14.70
C ARG A 129 -16.12 8.66 -15.24
N ALA A 130 -17.08 9.02 -14.38
CA ALA A 130 -18.22 9.85 -14.76
C ALA A 130 -17.88 11.34 -14.87
N ALA A 131 -16.91 11.83 -14.09
CA ALA A 131 -16.60 13.25 -13.94
C ALA A 131 -15.94 13.91 -15.17
N GLY A 132 -15.41 13.14 -16.11
CA GLY A 132 -14.80 13.66 -17.34
C GLY A 132 -13.65 14.63 -17.05
N ALA A 133 -13.84 15.91 -17.36
CA ALA A 133 -12.84 16.97 -17.11
C ALA A 133 -12.74 17.40 -15.64
N HIS A 134 -13.72 17.07 -14.80
CA HIS A 134 -13.78 17.46 -13.38
C HIS A 134 -13.24 16.36 -12.44
N ARG A 135 -12.30 15.55 -12.95
CA ARG A 135 -11.62 14.52 -12.15
C ARG A 135 -10.79 15.17 -11.04
N LEU A 136 -10.80 14.51 -9.88
CA LEU A 136 -9.96 14.90 -8.75
C LEU A 136 -8.46 14.72 -9.11
N LEU A 137 -8.15 13.63 -9.82
CA LEU A 137 -6.83 13.28 -10.29
C LEU A 137 -6.83 13.11 -11.82
N PRO A 138 -6.69 14.20 -12.59
CA PRO A 138 -6.70 14.14 -14.05
C PRO A 138 -5.54 13.31 -14.64
N GLY A 139 -4.44 13.13 -13.89
CA GLY A 139 -3.29 12.33 -14.31
C GLY A 139 -3.38 10.83 -14.00
N TYR A 140 -4.49 10.35 -13.42
CA TYR A 140 -4.64 8.94 -13.07
C TYR A 140 -4.89 8.08 -14.33
N SER A 141 -4.01 7.10 -14.55
CA SER A 141 -3.98 6.35 -15.81
C SER A 141 -5.02 5.22 -15.86
N GLU A 142 -5.49 4.86 -17.06
CA GLU A 142 -6.39 3.70 -17.27
C GLU A 142 -5.75 2.38 -16.80
N ALA A 143 -4.42 2.25 -16.91
CA ALA A 143 -3.69 1.10 -16.39
C ALA A 143 -3.78 1.00 -14.86
N ASP A 144 -3.71 2.15 -14.15
CA ASP A 144 -3.87 2.19 -12.70
C ASP A 144 -5.33 1.92 -12.31
N PHE A 145 -6.32 2.44 -13.05
CA PHE A 145 -7.75 2.10 -12.87
C PHE A 145 -8.05 0.60 -12.95
N GLY A 146 -7.33 -0.12 -13.82
CA GLY A 146 -7.47 -1.58 -13.95
C GLY A 146 -6.81 -2.36 -12.81
N ARG A 147 -5.91 -1.76 -12.04
CA ARG A 147 -5.06 -2.44 -11.06
C ARG A 147 -5.36 -2.08 -9.62
N PHE A 148 -5.67 -0.81 -9.37
CA PHE A 148 -5.96 -0.28 -8.04
C PHE A 148 -7.40 0.22 -7.97
N ARG A 149 -8.02 0.04 -6.81
CA ARG A 149 -9.34 0.57 -6.48
C ARG A 149 -9.21 1.61 -5.39
N ARG A 150 -9.81 2.78 -5.59
CA ARG A 150 -9.76 3.91 -4.66
C ARG A 150 -11.14 4.16 -4.08
N VAL A 151 -11.24 4.09 -2.76
CA VAL A 151 -12.48 4.34 -2.01
C VAL A 151 -12.19 5.32 -0.89
N LEU A 152 -13.10 6.26 -0.69
CA LEU A 152 -13.04 7.21 0.41
C LEU A 152 -14.05 6.78 1.48
N VAL A 153 -13.62 6.80 2.74
CA VAL A 153 -14.49 6.51 3.89
C VAL A 153 -14.46 7.72 4.81
N MET A 154 -15.58 8.40 4.95
CA MET A 154 -15.74 9.52 5.85
C MET A 154 -16.32 9.03 7.18
N ILE A 155 -15.65 9.41 8.26
CA ILE A 155 -16.12 9.23 9.63
C ILE A 155 -16.21 10.60 10.30
N ASP A 156 -17.22 10.78 11.14
CA ASP A 156 -17.33 11.95 11.99
C ASP A 156 -16.91 11.54 13.40
N LYS A 157 -15.86 12.16 13.96
CA LYS A 157 -15.39 11.90 15.32
C LYS A 157 -15.31 13.22 16.10
N PRO A 158 -15.78 13.29 17.35
CA PRO A 158 -15.52 14.45 18.19
C PRO A 158 -14.03 14.50 18.58
N ASP A 159 -13.44 15.69 18.50
CA ASP A 159 -12.13 15.92 19.09
C ASP A 159 -12.17 15.71 20.61
N GLU A 160 -11.23 14.95 21.15
CA GLU A 160 -11.21 14.60 22.58
C GLU A 160 -10.87 15.82 23.45
N ALA A 161 -10.11 16.78 22.91
CA ALA A 161 -9.69 17.98 23.64
C ALA A 161 -10.74 19.10 23.56
N THR A 162 -11.31 19.34 22.38
CA THR A 162 -12.20 20.49 22.15
C THR A 162 -13.68 20.14 22.04
N GLY A 163 -14.03 18.87 21.83
CA GLY A 163 -15.40 18.43 21.57
C GLY A 163 -15.94 18.86 20.19
N VAL A 164 -15.13 19.52 19.37
CA VAL A 164 -15.50 19.96 18.01
C VAL A 164 -15.57 18.74 17.08
N PRO A 165 -16.60 18.62 16.22
CA PRO A 165 -16.65 17.52 15.26
C PRO A 165 -15.52 17.64 14.24
N ILE A 166 -14.76 16.55 14.08
CA ILE A 166 -13.76 16.37 13.05
C ILE A 166 -14.34 15.43 12.00
N HIS A 167 -14.35 15.88 10.76
CA HIS A 167 -14.66 15.08 9.60
C HIS A 167 -13.38 14.45 9.08
N GLN A 168 -13.16 13.17 9.41
CA GLN A 168 -11.99 12.45 8.95
C GLN A 168 -12.33 11.63 7.71
N VAL A 169 -11.59 11.85 6.63
CA VAL A 169 -11.67 11.08 5.39
C VAL A 169 -10.48 10.13 5.32
N ILE A 170 -10.79 8.83 5.34
CA ILE A 170 -9.87 7.74 5.16
C ILE A 170 -9.83 7.39 3.67
N ILE A 171 -8.67 7.57 3.06
CA ILE A 171 -8.41 7.22 1.68
C ILE A 171 -7.90 5.79 1.64
N VAL A 172 -8.65 4.89 1.02
CA VAL A 172 -8.30 3.49 0.87
C VAL A 172 -7.93 3.21 -0.58
N VAL A 173 -6.69 2.80 -0.80
CA VAL A 173 -6.24 2.27 -2.09
C VAL A 173 -6.04 0.77 -1.93
N SER A 174 -6.81 -0.03 -2.66
CA SER A 174 -6.74 -1.49 -2.61
C SER A 174 -6.32 -2.10 -3.94
N TRP A 175 -5.65 -3.24 -3.91
CA TRP A 175 -5.27 -4.00 -5.11
C TRP A 175 -5.24 -5.50 -4.80
N MET A 176 -5.29 -6.32 -5.84
CA MET A 176 -5.18 -7.77 -5.71
C MET A 176 -3.71 -8.19 -5.82
N GLU A 177 -3.22 -8.87 -4.80
CA GLU A 177 -1.93 -9.56 -4.79
C GLU A 177 -2.21 -11.07 -4.81
N VAL A 178 -2.05 -11.69 -5.98
CA VAL A 178 -2.32 -13.12 -6.22
C VAL A 178 -3.78 -13.51 -5.94
N THR A 179 -4.15 -13.73 -4.68
CA THR A 179 -5.50 -14.05 -4.21
C THR A 179 -5.97 -13.17 -3.05
N GLU A 180 -5.08 -12.39 -2.46
CA GLU A 180 -5.38 -11.56 -1.30
C GLU A 180 -5.49 -10.09 -1.72
N ARG A 181 -6.48 -9.39 -1.16
CA ARG A 181 -6.59 -7.95 -1.36
C ARG A 181 -5.69 -7.23 -0.34
N ARG A 182 -4.81 -6.37 -0.85
CA ARG A 182 -3.98 -5.48 -0.05
C ARG A 182 -4.57 -4.09 -0.02
N TYR A 183 -4.19 -3.33 1.00
CA TYR A 183 -4.71 -1.99 1.25
C TYR A 183 -3.57 -1.07 1.68
N VAL A 184 -3.62 0.17 1.21
CA VAL A 184 -2.92 1.30 1.80
C VAL A 184 -3.97 2.30 2.24
N ARG A 185 -3.80 2.85 3.45
CA ARG A 185 -4.68 3.84 4.04
C ARG A 185 -3.92 5.13 4.26
N GLN A 186 -4.53 6.24 3.86
CA GLN A 186 -4.10 7.60 4.18
C GLN A 186 -5.27 8.32 4.84
N TYR A 187 -4.99 9.35 5.62
CA TYR A 187 -6.00 10.07 6.37
C TYR A 187 -5.88 11.57 6.06
N VAL A 188 -7.02 12.23 5.94
CA VAL A 188 -7.14 13.69 5.95
C VAL A 188 -8.28 14.05 6.88
N SER A 189 -8.09 15.09 7.69
CA SER A 189 -9.07 15.52 8.67
C SER A 189 -9.45 16.96 8.38
N PHE A 190 -10.74 17.25 8.38
CA PHE A 190 -11.28 18.59 8.23
C PHE A 190 -12.02 18.94 9.52
N TYR A 191 -11.65 20.06 10.13
CA TYR A 191 -12.34 20.59 11.29
C TYR A 191 -13.60 21.32 10.84
N ASP A 192 -14.73 21.09 11.53
CA ASP A 192 -15.93 21.88 11.31
C ASP A 192 -15.65 23.34 11.71
N SER A 193 -15.68 24.23 10.73
CA SER A 193 -15.41 25.65 10.88
C SER A 193 -16.64 26.40 11.39
N GLY A 194 -17.33 25.88 12.42
CA GLY A 194 -18.48 26.52 13.08
C GLY A 194 -18.16 27.93 13.60
N PRO A 195 -19.04 28.60 14.39
CA PRO A 195 -18.93 30.04 14.71
C PRO A 195 -17.59 30.52 15.32
N PHE A 196 -16.69 29.61 15.68
CA PHE A 196 -15.32 29.89 16.13
C PHE A 196 -14.29 30.09 15.00
N ALA A 197 -14.61 29.76 13.74
CA ALA A 197 -13.67 29.86 12.62
C ALA A 197 -13.33 31.31 12.21
N ASN A 198 -14.10 32.30 12.67
CA ASN A 198 -13.81 33.70 12.41
C ASN A 198 -12.93 34.36 13.49
N GLU A 199 -12.62 33.69 14.61
CA GLU A 199 -11.81 34.27 15.69
C GLU A 199 -10.37 33.73 15.73
N ILE A 200 -10.10 32.63 15.04
CA ILE A 200 -8.77 32.05 14.94
C ILE A 200 -8.53 31.73 13.47
N ASN A 201 -7.96 32.70 12.74
CA ASN A 201 -7.31 32.51 11.43
C ASN A 201 -6.12 31.54 11.57
N VAL A 202 -6.40 30.29 11.89
CA VAL A 202 -5.42 29.21 11.87
C VAL A 202 -5.72 28.41 10.61
N GLU A 203 -5.21 28.92 9.50
CA GLU A 203 -4.82 28.07 8.38
C GLU A 203 -3.64 27.24 8.89
N ILE A 204 -3.80 25.90 8.95
CA ILE A 204 -2.69 24.96 9.14
C ILE A 204 -2.18 24.57 7.76
#